data_AF-A0A5P2AT12-F1
#
_entry.id   AF-A0A5P2AT12-F1
#
_cell.length_a   1.000
_cell.length_b   1.000
_cell.length_c   1.000
_cell.angle_alpha   90.00
_cell.angle_beta   90.00
_cell.angle_gamma   90.00
#
_symmetry.space_group_name_H-M   'P 1'
#
loop_
_entity.id
_entity.type
_entity.pdbx_description
1 polymer ?
#
loop_
_entity_poly.entity_id
_entity_poly.type
_entity_poly.pdbx_seq_one_letter_code
_entity_poly.pdbx_strand_id
1 'polypeptide(L)'
;MHRHEGPSRGRFIAGVGGAVAVATAVAGVLIGTYNDRPPWGTDIAYEGGFVMASRIRGYDVDGTRTKALLAGECVRMERQGMGGDRAVHDPAAWVDGCLDAAAGRPSRHQGLVR
;
A
#
# COMPACT_ATOMS: atom_id res chain seq x y z
N MET A 1 -37.07 -7.27 40.14
CA MET A 1 -36.13 -6.75 39.11
C MET A 1 -34.74 -6.68 39.74
N HIS A 2 -33.83 -7.59 39.40
CA HIS A 2 -32.44 -7.47 39.84
C HIS A 2 -31.77 -6.32 39.09
N ARG A 3 -31.37 -5.27 39.82
CA ARG A 3 -30.57 -4.18 39.26
C ARG A 3 -29.14 -4.68 39.15
N HIS A 4 -28.67 -4.93 37.93
CA HIS A 4 -27.25 -5.19 37.71
C HIS A 4 -26.49 -3.89 37.97
N GLU A 5 -25.82 -3.81 39.11
CA GLU A 5 -24.82 -2.76 39.34
C GLU A 5 -23.61 -3.05 38.46
N GLY A 6 -23.25 -2.09 37.61
CA GLY A 6 -22.05 -2.15 36.79
C GLY A 6 -20.79 -2.24 37.66
N PRO A 7 -19.63 -2.55 37.04
CA PRO A 7 -18.37 -2.62 37.76
C PRO A 7 -18.06 -1.30 38.46
N SER A 8 -17.44 -1.38 39.64
CA SER A 8 -16.97 -0.20 40.37
C SER A 8 -16.04 0.64 39.49
N ARG A 9 -16.01 1.97 39.68
CA ARG A 9 -15.19 2.88 38.86
C ARG A 9 -13.73 2.42 38.75
N GLY A 10 -13.15 1.94 39.84
CA GLY A 10 -11.77 1.40 39.84
C GLY A 10 -11.59 0.16 38.97
N ARG A 11 -12.53 -0.80 39.02
CA ARG A 11 -12.50 -2.00 38.17
C ARG A 11 -12.72 -1.67 36.71
N PHE A 12 -13.61 -0.73 36.43
CA PHE A 12 -13.84 -0.24 35.07
C PHE A 12 -12.59 0.43 34.50
N ILE A 13 -11.98 1.37 35.24
CA ILE A 13 -10.74 2.04 34.82
C ILE A 13 -9.60 1.04 34.63
N ALA A 14 -9.41 0.10 35.56
CA ALA A 14 -8.39 -0.93 35.43
C ALA A 14 -8.62 -1.83 34.21
N GLY A 15 -9.88 -2.23 33.96
CA GLY A 15 -10.25 -3.03 32.80
C GLY A 15 -9.99 -2.31 31.47
N VAL A 16 -10.45 -1.06 31.34
CA VAL A 16 -10.21 -0.23 30.14
C VAL A 16 -8.72 0.05 29.97
N GLY A 17 -8.03 0.40 31.04
CA GLY A 17 -6.58 0.65 31.03
C GLY A 17 -5.79 -0.58 30.58
N GLY A 18 -6.14 -1.77 31.10
CA GLY A 18 -5.55 -3.04 30.67
C GLY A 18 -5.81 -3.33 29.19
N ALA A 19 -7.06 -3.13 28.73
CA ALA A 19 -7.40 -3.33 27.32
C ALA A 19 -6.62 -2.39 26.39
N VAL A 20 -6.49 -1.10 26.75
CA VAL A 20 -5.72 -0.11 25.99
C VAL A 20 -4.23 -0.46 25.96
N ALA A 21 -3.68 -0.92 27.10
CA ALA A 21 -2.29 -1.33 27.17
C ALA A 21 -2.01 -2.54 26.26
N VAL A 22 -2.88 -3.54 26.29
CA VAL A 22 -2.77 -4.72 25.40
C VAL A 22 -2.90 -4.31 23.93
N ALA A 23 -3.91 -3.49 23.59
CA ALA A 23 -4.10 -3.03 22.21
C ALA A 23 -2.88 -2.27 21.69
N THR A 24 -2.31 -1.37 22.50
CA THR A 24 -1.11 -0.61 22.16
C THR A 24 0.10 -1.52 21.97
N ALA A 25 0.29 -2.50 22.86
CA ALA A 25 1.39 -3.45 22.76
C ALA A 25 1.29 -4.30 21.48
N VAL A 26 0.10 -4.84 21.19
CA VAL A 26 -0.16 -5.61 19.97
C VAL A 26 0.07 -4.75 18.72
N ALA A 27 -0.46 -3.53 18.70
CA ALA A 27 -0.23 -2.61 17.58
C ALA A 27 1.26 -2.31 17.37
N GLY A 28 2.01 -2.08 18.46
CA GLY A 28 3.45 -1.86 18.39
C GLY A 28 4.21 -3.05 17.81
N VAL A 29 3.87 -4.27 18.22
CA VAL A 29 4.46 -5.50 17.65
C VAL A 29 4.14 -5.62 16.15
N LEU A 30 2.88 -5.39 15.76
CA LEU A 30 2.47 -5.48 14.36
C LEU A 30 3.19 -4.43 13.49
N ILE A 31 3.30 -3.19 13.96
CA ILE A 31 4.04 -2.13 13.27
C ILE A 31 5.52 -2.53 13.17
N GLY A 32 6.16 -2.92 14.27
CA GLY A 32 7.57 -3.32 14.25
C GLY A 32 7.86 -4.51 13.33
N THR A 33 6.88 -5.40 13.14
CA THR A 33 7.03 -6.58 12.28
C THR A 33 6.77 -6.27 10.80
N TYR A 34 5.76 -5.44 10.51
CA TYR A 34 5.19 -5.33 9.17
C TYR A 34 5.27 -3.93 8.54
N ASN A 35 5.74 -2.90 9.24
CA ASN A 35 5.78 -1.54 8.70
C ASN A 35 6.62 -1.45 7.41
N ASP A 36 7.79 -2.08 7.43
CA ASP A 36 8.74 -2.02 6.31
C ASP A 36 8.53 -3.17 5.30
N ARG A 37 7.91 -4.27 5.75
CA ARG A 37 7.61 -5.45 4.92
C ARG A 37 6.23 -6.01 5.25
N PRO A 38 5.15 -5.31 4.86
CA PRO A 38 3.81 -5.83 5.04
C PRO A 38 3.60 -7.07 4.15
N PRO A 39 2.72 -8.01 4.53
CA PRO A 39 2.45 -9.20 3.74
C PRO A 39 1.77 -8.88 2.38
N TRP A 40 1.23 -7.67 2.22
CA TRP A 40 0.72 -7.13 0.95
C TRP A 40 1.71 -6.15 0.27
N GLY A 41 3.01 -6.27 0.56
CA GLY A 41 4.05 -5.38 0.02
C GLY A 41 4.17 -5.42 -1.50
N THR A 42 3.94 -6.58 -2.12
CA THR A 42 3.89 -6.72 -3.59
C THR A 42 2.75 -5.91 -4.22
N ASP A 43 1.56 -5.88 -3.60
CA ASP A 43 0.44 -5.07 -4.08
C ASP A 43 0.77 -3.57 -4.01
N ILE A 44 1.44 -3.14 -2.92
CA ILE A 44 1.92 -1.77 -2.78
C ILE A 44 2.95 -1.41 -3.86
N ALA A 45 3.88 -2.33 -4.15
CA ALA A 45 4.88 -2.13 -5.20
C ALA A 45 4.21 -1.97 -6.58
N TYR A 46 3.29 -2.88 -6.92
CA TYR A 46 2.50 -2.82 -8.15
C TYR A 46 1.72 -1.51 -8.27
N GLU A 47 0.93 -1.15 -7.25
CA GLU A 47 0.13 0.08 -7.28
C GLU A 47 1.01 1.33 -7.33
N GLY A 48 2.19 1.30 -6.71
CA GLY A 48 3.18 2.37 -6.81
C GLY A 48 3.59 2.67 -8.26
N GLY A 49 3.90 1.62 -9.03
CA GLY A 49 4.23 1.75 -10.45
C GLY A 49 3.02 2.17 -11.28
N PHE A 50 1.87 1.58 -11.00
CA PHE A 50 0.60 1.88 -11.68
C PHE A 50 0.21 3.35 -11.56
N VAL A 51 0.23 3.92 -10.34
CA VAL A 51 -0.13 5.31 -10.09
C VAL A 51 0.85 6.27 -10.77
N MET A 52 2.15 5.97 -10.74
CA MET A 52 3.18 6.78 -11.38
C MET A 52 2.94 6.90 -12.89
N ALA A 53 2.81 5.75 -13.59
CA ALA A 53 2.58 5.74 -15.03
C ALA A 53 1.20 6.29 -15.41
N SER A 54 0.17 6.07 -14.59
CA SER A 54 -1.17 6.65 -14.81
C SER A 54 -1.14 8.17 -14.81
N ARG A 55 -0.36 8.78 -13.89
CA ARG A 55 -0.15 10.23 -13.87
C ARG A 55 0.58 10.70 -15.12
N ILE A 56 1.67 10.04 -15.50
CA ILE A 56 2.43 10.40 -16.71
C ILE A 56 1.51 10.35 -17.93
N ARG A 57 0.79 9.25 -18.13
CA ARG A 57 -0.18 9.08 -19.23
C ARG A 57 -1.28 10.13 -19.21
N GLY A 58 -1.81 10.48 -18.03
CA GLY A 58 -2.86 11.48 -17.88
C GLY A 58 -2.44 12.89 -18.33
N TYR A 59 -1.14 13.21 -18.31
CA TYR A 59 -0.58 14.48 -18.77
C TYR A 59 0.13 14.38 -20.13
N ASP A 60 0.15 13.20 -20.75
CA ASP A 60 0.88 12.93 -21.99
C ASP A 60 0.03 13.22 -23.23
N VAL A 61 -0.11 14.51 -23.55
CA VAL A 61 -1.00 15.01 -24.62
C VAL A 61 -0.62 14.44 -26.00
N ASP A 62 0.68 14.26 -26.28
CA ASP A 62 1.19 13.81 -27.58
C ASP A 62 1.49 12.31 -27.65
N GLY A 63 1.33 11.59 -26.55
CA GLY A 63 1.58 10.15 -26.46
C GLY A 63 3.06 9.76 -26.44
N THR A 64 3.99 10.72 -26.42
CA THR A 64 5.43 10.43 -26.49
C THR A 64 5.95 9.78 -25.21
N ARG A 65 5.46 10.23 -24.05
CA ARG A 65 5.88 9.69 -22.76
C ARG A 65 5.36 8.26 -22.58
N THR A 66 4.12 8.00 -22.98
CA THR A 66 3.49 6.68 -22.92
C THR A 66 4.23 5.69 -23.81
N LYS A 67 4.61 6.08 -25.03
CA LYS A 67 5.45 5.23 -25.90
C LYS A 67 6.80 4.91 -25.26
N ALA A 68 7.45 5.90 -24.62
CA ALA A 68 8.70 5.67 -23.91
C ALA A 68 8.54 4.69 -22.75
N LEU A 69 7.49 4.84 -21.93
CA LEU A 69 7.12 3.91 -20.84
C LEU A 69 7.05 2.46 -21.34
N LEU A 70 6.29 2.24 -22.42
CA LEU A 70 6.12 0.92 -23.02
C LEU A 70 7.40 0.40 -23.70
N ALA A 71 8.30 1.27 -24.14
CA ALA A 71 9.57 0.91 -24.75
C ALA A 71 10.69 0.57 -23.74
N GLY A 72 10.38 0.52 -22.44
CA GLY A 72 11.33 0.12 -21.39
C GLY A 72 11.71 1.23 -20.41
N GLU A 73 11.13 2.43 -20.55
CA GLU A 73 11.37 3.52 -19.59
C GLU A 73 10.86 3.13 -18.19
N CYS A 74 9.81 2.31 -18.05
CA CYS A 74 9.40 1.78 -16.74
C CYS A 74 10.56 1.05 -16.02
N VAL A 75 11.29 0.18 -16.72
CA VAL A 75 12.44 -0.53 -16.14
C VAL A 75 13.58 0.44 -15.78
N ARG A 76 13.80 1.47 -16.62
CA ARG A 76 14.83 2.48 -16.35
C ARG A 76 14.49 3.34 -15.12
N MET A 77 13.22 3.71 -14.98
CA MET A 77 12.72 4.50 -13.86
C MET A 77 12.87 3.75 -12.53
N GLU A 78 12.53 2.47 -12.52
CA GLU A 78 12.74 1.59 -11.37
C GLU A 78 14.21 1.61 -10.94
N ARG A 79 15.14 1.35 -11.88
CA ARG A 79 16.59 1.36 -11.62
C ARG A 79 17.14 2.70 -11.14
N GLN A 80 16.47 3.80 -11.48
CA GLN A 80 16.80 5.14 -11.00
C GLN A 80 16.24 5.44 -9.60
N GLY A 81 15.57 4.47 -8.98
CA GLY A 81 14.97 4.61 -7.66
C GLY A 81 13.65 5.39 -7.65
N MET A 82 13.02 5.64 -8.80
CA MET A 82 11.75 6.39 -8.85
C MET A 82 10.59 5.65 -8.17
N GLY A 83 10.73 4.34 -7.97
CA GLY A 83 9.77 3.56 -7.21
C GLY A 83 9.85 3.75 -5.68
N GLY A 84 10.92 4.38 -5.18
CA GLY A 84 11.17 4.62 -3.76
C GLY A 84 11.22 3.34 -2.91
N ASP A 85 11.13 3.49 -1.59
CA ASP A 85 11.24 2.36 -0.64
C ASP A 85 10.17 1.28 -0.84
N ARG A 86 9.03 1.65 -1.43
CA ARG A 86 7.91 0.75 -1.71
C ARG A 86 8.15 -0.15 -2.93
N ALA A 87 8.89 0.31 -3.93
CA ALA A 87 9.25 -0.51 -5.09
C ALA A 87 10.41 -1.47 -4.81
N VAL A 88 11.31 -1.11 -3.89
CA VAL A 88 12.45 -1.97 -3.49
C VAL A 88 11.97 -3.32 -2.93
N HIS A 89 10.74 -3.39 -2.43
CA HIS A 89 10.14 -4.63 -1.94
C HIS A 89 9.96 -5.67 -3.04
N ASP A 90 9.45 -5.25 -4.20
CA ASP A 90 9.26 -6.08 -5.39
C ASP A 90 9.40 -5.21 -6.66
N PRO A 91 10.63 -5.06 -7.17
CA PRO A 91 10.89 -4.22 -8.35
C PRO A 91 10.15 -4.68 -9.59
N ALA A 92 9.96 -6.00 -9.74
CA ALA A 92 9.27 -6.58 -10.89
C ALA A 92 7.78 -6.21 -10.85
N ALA A 93 7.12 -6.36 -9.69
CA ALA A 93 5.73 -5.95 -9.53
C ALA A 93 5.53 -4.45 -9.79
N TRP A 94 6.45 -3.60 -9.35
CA TRP A 94 6.41 -2.17 -9.66
C TRP A 94 6.47 -1.89 -11.17
N VAL A 95 7.38 -2.56 -11.89
CA VAL A 95 7.47 -2.45 -13.36
C VAL A 95 6.20 -2.93 -14.04
N ASP A 96 5.62 -4.05 -13.59
CA ASP A 96 4.37 -4.58 -14.15
C ASP A 96 3.21 -3.57 -13.99
N GLY A 97 3.07 -2.97 -12.81
CA GLY A 97 2.08 -1.92 -12.56
C GLY A 97 2.29 -0.70 -13.47
N CYS A 98 3.54 -0.26 -13.63
CA CYS A 98 3.91 0.82 -14.54
C CYS A 98 3.50 0.52 -15.99
N LEU A 99 3.78 -0.69 -16.48
CA LEU A 99 3.44 -1.12 -17.84
C LEU A 99 1.93 -1.25 -18.04
N ASP A 100 1.19 -1.77 -17.07
CA ASP A 100 -0.27 -1.88 -17.12
C ASP A 100 -0.93 -0.50 -17.23
N ALA A 101 -0.52 0.45 -16.39
CA ALA A 101 -1.02 1.82 -16.44
C ALA A 101 -0.62 2.54 -17.74
N ALA A 102 0.62 2.38 -18.21
CA ALA A 102 1.07 2.95 -19.48
C ALA A 102 0.26 2.40 -20.67
N ALA A 103 -0.08 1.11 -20.63
CA ALA A 103 -0.95 0.48 -21.62
C ALA A 103 -2.44 0.87 -21.49
N GLY A 104 -2.80 1.64 -20.46
CA GLY A 104 -4.19 2.01 -20.16
C GLY A 104 -5.04 0.82 -19.69
N ARG A 105 -4.41 -0.25 -19.21
CA ARG A 105 -5.12 -1.38 -18.59
C ARG A 105 -5.62 -0.97 -17.20
N PRO A 106 -6.75 -1.52 -16.75
CA PRO A 106 -7.19 -1.35 -15.37
C PRO A 106 -6.22 -2.02 -14.40
N SER A 107 -6.14 -1.54 -13.15
CA SER A 107 -5.34 -2.19 -12.11
C SER A 107 -5.91 -3.59 -11.79
N ARG A 108 -5.02 -4.58 -11.69
CA ARG A 108 -5.35 -5.96 -11.30
C ARG A 108 -5.77 -6.12 -9.84
N HIS A 109 -5.40 -5.18 -8.97
CA HIS A 109 -5.59 -5.32 -7.51
C HIS A 109 -6.75 -4.45 -6.97
N GLN A 110 -7.36 -3.61 -7.81
CA GLN A 110 -8.48 -2.75 -7.39
C GLN A 110 -9.86 -3.43 -7.46
N GLY A 111 -9.93 -4.73 -7.82
CA GLY A 111 -11.20 -5.45 -7.98
C GLY A 111 -12.09 -4.92 -9.10
N LEU A 112 -11.54 -4.07 -9.98
CA LEU A 112 -12.23 -3.47 -11.14
C LEU A 112 -12.19 -4.36 -12.38
N VAL A 113 -11.43 -5.44 -12.34
CA VAL A 113 -11.27 -6.42 -13.41
C VAL A 113 -11.75 -7.76 -12.87
N ARG A 114 -12.76 -8.33 -13.52
CA ARG A 114 -13.24 -9.70 -13.30
C ARG A 114 -12.54 -10.65 -14.25
#